data_AF-A0A285VNF3-F1
#
_entry.id   AF-A0A285VNF3-F1
#
_cell.length_a   1.000
_cell.length_b   1.000
_cell.length_c   1.000
_cell.angle_alpha   90.00
_cell.angle_beta   90.00
_cell.angle_gamma   90.00
#
_symmetry.space_group_name_H-M   'P 1'
#
loop_
_entity.id
_entity.type
_entity.pdbx_description
1 polymer ?
#
loop_
_entity_poly.entity_id
_entity_poly.type
_entity_poly.pdbx_seq_one_letter_code
_entity_poly.pdbx_strand_id
1 'polypeptide(L)'
;MTSRFQVVPAAYVALLRDGPDGVEVLLQLRSGTGYMDGRWAHGAAGHVELGESALAAAAREAAEELGVGVDPADLGHVATVHRTVAVHRPSEERVDLFVSTRRWSGEPSPLEPGKVAELRWWPLTALPDDVVPHERAALDVLVRREVPGAAAGDAGPTLLTLGFDQRLTLVAAVGTNGVIGDGARMPWHLPEDLRFFRRTTTGGTLLMGRGTWDSIGRALPGRRTIVITRQRSWAAPGAEVAHSLEEALALAGDGEVFVVGGGEVYAQTIDHASRLLVTEVGLAPPGGTRFPEIDPRVWREVARVPGSGDVLGWVTWERSAAGMGGWPTRSDADHSTGA
;
A
#
# COMPACT_ATOMS: atom_id res chain seq x y z
N MET A 1 21.87 26.30 2.22
CA MET A 1 20.57 26.02 1.55
C MET A 1 20.11 24.66 2.04
N THR A 2 19.05 24.61 2.83
CA THR A 2 18.37 23.36 3.17
C THR A 2 17.80 22.78 1.88
N SER A 3 18.09 21.51 1.58
CA SER A 3 17.48 20.83 0.44
C SER A 3 15.97 20.85 0.61
N ARG A 4 15.24 21.37 -0.38
CA ARG A 4 13.77 21.29 -0.38
C ARG A 4 13.37 19.83 -0.57
N PHE A 5 12.29 19.42 0.09
CA PHE A 5 11.64 18.15 -0.16
C PHE A 5 11.26 18.04 -1.64
N GLN A 6 11.46 16.86 -2.22
CA GLN A 6 11.17 16.56 -3.62
C GLN A 6 10.19 15.39 -3.69
N VAL A 7 9.26 15.51 -4.64
CA VAL A 7 8.30 14.48 -4.98
C VAL A 7 8.69 13.93 -6.34
N VAL A 8 8.56 12.61 -6.53
CA VAL A 8 8.91 11.93 -7.77
C VAL A 8 7.71 11.96 -8.74
N PRO A 9 7.79 12.67 -9.87
CA PRO A 9 6.73 12.69 -10.87
C PRO A 9 6.78 11.44 -11.77
N ALA A 10 5.61 10.93 -12.13
CA ALA A 10 5.47 9.90 -13.15
C ALA A 10 4.25 10.18 -14.04
N ALA A 11 4.26 9.68 -15.27
CA ALA A 11 3.19 9.82 -16.24
C ALA A 11 2.68 8.43 -16.68
N TYR A 12 1.37 8.29 -16.82
CA TYR A 12 0.67 7.04 -17.12
C TYR A 12 -0.31 7.26 -18.27
N VAL A 13 -0.33 6.35 -19.24
CA VAL A 13 -1.16 6.47 -20.45
C VAL A 13 -2.22 5.37 -20.50
N ALA A 14 -3.48 5.79 -20.56
CA ALA A 14 -4.61 4.95 -20.91
C ALA A 14 -4.93 5.09 -22.41
N LEU A 15 -4.60 4.05 -23.19
CA LEU A 15 -5.11 3.95 -24.56
C LEU A 15 -6.54 3.43 -24.51
N LEU A 16 -7.46 4.14 -25.16
CA LEU A 16 -8.88 3.83 -25.18
C LEU A 16 -9.34 3.50 -26.59
N ARG A 17 -10.20 2.47 -26.72
CA ARG A 17 -10.88 2.16 -27.97
C ARG A 17 -12.33 1.77 -27.72
N ASP A 18 -13.15 1.82 -28.76
CA ASP A 18 -14.49 1.24 -28.72
C ASP A 18 -14.39 -0.26 -29.00
N GLY A 19 -14.85 -1.07 -28.04
CA GLY A 19 -14.93 -2.52 -28.12
C GLY A 19 -16.38 -3.01 -28.23
N PRO A 20 -16.58 -4.33 -28.30
CA PRO A 20 -17.91 -4.94 -28.45
C PRO A 20 -18.83 -4.66 -27.24
N ASP A 21 -18.27 -4.54 -26.04
CA ASP A 21 -18.99 -4.35 -24.77
C ASP A 21 -18.87 -2.92 -24.22
N GLY A 22 -18.53 -1.96 -25.09
CA GLY A 22 -18.33 -0.55 -24.73
C GLY A 22 -16.86 -0.12 -24.81
N VAL A 23 -16.52 0.95 -24.08
CA VAL A 23 -15.16 1.49 -24.08
C VAL A 23 -14.19 0.52 -23.38
N GLU A 24 -13.10 0.20 -24.04
CA GLU A 24 -12.01 -0.63 -23.52
C GLU A 24 -10.76 0.20 -23.24
N VAL A 25 -9.99 -0.22 -22.24
CA VAL A 25 -8.66 0.32 -21.93
C VAL A 25 -7.60 -0.77 -22.09
N LEU A 26 -6.45 -0.39 -22.64
CA LEU A 26 -5.30 -1.30 -22.73
C LEU A 26 -4.55 -1.34 -21.41
N LEU A 27 -4.44 -2.53 -20.82
CA LEU A 27 -3.66 -2.78 -19.60
C LEU A 27 -2.58 -3.82 -19.86
N GLN A 28 -1.50 -3.74 -19.08
CA GLN A 28 -0.44 -4.72 -19.06
C GLN A 28 -0.35 -5.42 -17.69
N LEU A 29 -0.17 -6.74 -17.71
CA LEU A 29 0.12 -7.54 -16.52
C LEU A 29 1.61 -7.46 -16.24
N ARG A 30 1.96 -6.80 -15.13
CA ARG A 30 3.36 -6.58 -14.72
C ARG A 30 4.05 -7.90 -14.37
N SER A 31 5.28 -8.09 -14.82
CA SER A 31 6.06 -9.29 -14.48
C SER A 31 7.55 -9.01 -14.60
N GLY A 32 8.34 -9.20 -13.55
CA GLY A 32 9.79 -8.95 -13.61
C GLY A 32 10.17 -7.48 -13.49
N THR A 33 9.25 -6.62 -13.08
CA THR A 33 9.47 -5.18 -12.88
C THR A 33 10.11 -4.86 -11.53
N GLY A 34 9.99 -5.77 -10.56
CA GLY A 34 10.46 -5.56 -9.20
C GLY A 34 9.46 -4.84 -8.29
N TYR A 35 8.31 -4.38 -8.81
CA TYR A 35 7.29 -3.67 -8.05
C TYR A 35 5.89 -4.01 -8.58
N MET A 36 4.99 -4.49 -7.73
CA MET A 36 3.62 -4.85 -8.10
C MET A 36 3.56 -5.87 -9.25
N ASP A 37 4.47 -6.84 -9.26
CA ASP A 37 4.44 -7.93 -10.24
C ASP A 37 3.20 -8.81 -10.00
N GLY A 38 2.59 -9.31 -11.07
CA GLY A 38 1.32 -10.06 -11.02
C GLY A 38 0.08 -9.18 -10.89
N ARG A 39 0.20 -7.86 -11.10
CA ARG A 39 -0.92 -6.92 -11.12
C ARG A 39 -1.07 -6.22 -12.47
N TRP A 40 -2.30 -5.87 -12.82
CA TRP A 40 -2.61 -5.10 -14.01
C TRP A 40 -2.31 -3.61 -13.80
N ALA A 41 -1.71 -2.99 -14.80
CA ALA A 41 -1.34 -1.58 -14.83
C ALA A 41 -1.67 -0.95 -16.18
N HIS A 42 -1.60 0.38 -16.28
CA HIS A 42 -1.69 1.12 -17.51
C HIS A 42 -0.66 0.60 -18.52
N GLY A 43 -1.06 0.54 -19.79
CA GLY A 43 -0.25 -0.03 -20.86
C GLY A 43 1.12 0.63 -21.04
N ALA A 44 1.27 1.91 -20.67
CA ALA A 44 2.56 2.57 -20.63
C ALA A 44 2.67 3.54 -19.45
N ALA A 45 3.81 3.55 -18.76
CA ALA A 45 4.07 4.51 -17.69
C ALA A 45 5.56 4.65 -17.32
N GLY A 46 5.97 5.84 -16.88
CA GLY A 46 7.33 6.05 -16.37
C GLY A 46 7.58 7.41 -15.74
N HIS A 47 8.82 7.63 -15.29
CA HIS A 47 9.18 8.87 -14.58
C HIS A 47 9.28 10.05 -15.54
N VAL A 48 8.94 11.24 -15.04
CA VAL A 48 9.20 12.47 -15.77
C VAL A 48 10.67 12.86 -15.57
N GLU A 49 11.42 12.89 -16.66
CA GLU A 49 12.84 13.20 -16.69
C GLU A 49 13.12 14.71 -16.65
N LEU A 50 14.41 15.06 -16.46
CA LEU A 50 14.84 16.44 -16.39
C LEU A 50 14.64 17.15 -17.74
N GLY A 51 13.82 18.20 -17.75
CA GLY A 51 13.63 19.05 -18.93
C GLY A 51 12.46 18.62 -19.83
N GLU A 52 11.74 17.56 -19.48
CA GLU A 52 10.50 17.16 -20.17
C GLU A 52 9.25 17.53 -19.36
N SER A 53 8.11 17.64 -20.07
CA SER A 53 6.80 17.76 -19.44
C SER A 53 6.22 16.38 -19.17
N ALA A 54 5.27 16.26 -18.24
CA ALA A 54 4.60 14.99 -17.97
C ALA A 54 3.82 14.44 -19.19
N LEU A 55 3.35 15.31 -20.09
CA LEU A 55 2.71 14.88 -21.35
C LEU A 55 3.74 14.36 -22.36
N ALA A 56 4.93 14.95 -22.40
CA ALA A 56 6.03 14.45 -23.22
C ALA A 56 6.53 13.10 -22.70
N ALA A 57 6.66 12.96 -21.37
CA ALA A 57 6.98 11.68 -20.72
C ALA A 57 5.95 10.61 -21.09
N ALA A 58 4.65 10.89 -20.95
CA ALA A 58 3.58 9.99 -21.37
C ALA A 58 3.72 9.51 -22.84
N ALA A 59 3.98 10.43 -23.77
CA ALA A 59 4.16 10.08 -25.18
C ALA A 59 5.44 9.24 -25.42
N ARG A 60 6.54 9.56 -24.72
CA ARG A 60 7.80 8.80 -24.78
C ARG A 60 7.61 7.38 -24.27
N GLU A 61 7.01 7.21 -23.09
CA GLU A 61 6.76 5.89 -22.50
C GLU A 61 5.82 5.05 -23.38
N ALA A 62 4.80 5.65 -23.99
CA ALA A 62 3.93 4.95 -24.94
C ALA A 62 4.69 4.46 -26.19
N ALA A 63 5.68 5.23 -26.67
CA ALA A 63 6.54 4.80 -27.76
C ALA A 63 7.52 3.70 -27.35
N GLU A 64 8.13 3.82 -26.17
CA GLU A 64 9.17 2.91 -25.66
C GLU A 64 8.60 1.57 -25.18
N GLU A 65 7.46 1.57 -24.48
CA GLU A 65 6.88 0.36 -23.88
C GLU A 65 5.88 -0.35 -24.82
N LEU A 66 5.16 0.40 -25.66
CA LEU A 66 4.09 -0.13 -26.51
C LEU A 66 4.34 -0.02 -28.02
N GLY A 67 5.35 0.73 -28.45
CA GLY A 67 5.62 0.97 -29.87
C GLY A 67 4.60 1.87 -30.56
N VAL A 68 3.85 2.68 -29.81
CA VAL A 68 2.83 3.59 -30.37
C VAL A 68 3.25 5.05 -30.30
N GLY A 69 3.02 5.78 -31.39
CA GLY A 69 3.24 7.22 -31.45
C GLY A 69 1.99 7.97 -30.99
N VAL A 70 2.12 8.80 -29.95
CA VAL A 70 1.06 9.67 -29.41
C VAL A 70 1.52 11.13 -29.50
N ASP A 71 0.66 12.01 -30.03
CA ASP A 71 0.89 13.46 -29.94
C ASP A 71 0.52 13.94 -28.52
N PRO A 72 1.43 14.60 -27.77
CA PRO A 72 1.10 15.17 -26.47
C PRO A 72 -0.14 16.07 -26.44
N ALA A 73 -0.51 16.69 -27.57
CA ALA A 73 -1.72 17.51 -27.69
C ALA A 73 -3.03 16.69 -27.73
N ASP A 74 -2.96 15.40 -28.07
CA ASP A 74 -4.11 14.48 -28.07
C ASP A 74 -4.33 13.82 -26.69
N LEU A 75 -3.45 14.06 -25.71
CA LEU A 75 -3.57 13.53 -24.36
C LEU A 75 -4.54 14.35 -23.51
N GLY A 76 -5.63 13.72 -23.06
CA GLY A 76 -6.58 14.27 -22.10
C GLY A 76 -6.20 13.91 -20.67
N HIS A 77 -6.26 14.87 -19.74
CA HIS A 77 -6.07 14.60 -18.31
C HIS A 77 -7.18 13.70 -17.76
N VAL A 78 -6.80 12.65 -17.04
CA VAL A 78 -7.71 11.77 -16.29
C VAL A 78 -7.71 12.18 -14.82
N ALA A 79 -6.56 12.02 -14.17
CA ALA A 79 -6.39 12.26 -12.75
C ALA A 79 -4.93 12.59 -12.45
N THR A 80 -4.72 13.35 -11.39
CA THR A 80 -3.42 13.46 -10.73
C THR A 80 -3.53 12.76 -9.39
N VAL A 81 -2.63 11.82 -9.10
CA VAL A 81 -2.62 11.08 -7.85
C VAL A 81 -1.38 11.49 -7.07
N HIS A 82 -1.57 12.22 -5.97
CA HIS A 82 -0.53 12.44 -4.98
C HIS A 82 -0.56 11.28 -4.00
N ARG A 83 0.54 10.55 -3.86
CA ARG A 83 0.56 9.38 -2.96
C ARG A 83 1.84 9.27 -2.15
N THR A 84 1.69 8.60 -1.02
CA THR A 84 2.77 8.19 -0.13
C THR A 84 2.40 6.85 0.53
N VAL A 85 3.29 6.33 1.36
CA VAL A 85 3.02 5.24 2.31
C VAL A 85 3.60 5.62 3.67
N ALA A 86 3.16 4.98 4.74
CA ALA A 86 3.61 5.29 6.10
C ALA A 86 5.14 5.13 6.30
N VAL A 87 5.81 4.37 5.43
CA VAL A 87 7.27 4.37 5.33
C VAL A 87 7.73 5.51 4.42
N HIS A 88 7.89 6.71 4.99
CA HIS A 88 8.24 7.97 4.29
C HIS A 88 9.65 7.99 3.64
N ARG A 89 9.91 7.07 2.72
CA ARG A 89 11.12 7.07 1.89
C ARG A 89 10.91 8.04 0.73
N PRO A 90 11.94 8.81 0.31
CA PRO A 90 11.80 9.75 -0.80
C PRO A 90 11.26 9.12 -2.11
N SER A 91 11.52 7.83 -2.34
CA SER A 91 11.01 7.10 -3.50
C SER A 91 9.50 6.87 -3.47
N GLU A 92 8.84 6.99 -2.32
CA GLU A 92 7.42 6.73 -2.14
C GLU A 92 6.57 8.00 -2.19
N GLU A 93 7.22 9.17 -2.13
CA GLU A 93 6.59 10.47 -2.23
C GLU A 93 6.40 10.81 -3.71
N ARG A 94 5.17 10.62 -4.22
CA ARG A 94 4.90 10.54 -5.67
C ARG A 94 3.78 11.46 -6.11
N VAL A 95 3.90 12.03 -7.30
CA VAL A 95 2.80 12.68 -8.03
C VAL A 95 2.70 12.03 -9.39
N ASP A 96 1.64 11.24 -9.56
CA ASP A 96 1.40 10.48 -10.77
C ASP A 96 0.36 11.20 -11.63
N LEU A 97 0.70 11.50 -12.89
CA LEU A 97 -0.20 12.09 -13.86
C LEU A 97 -0.78 10.99 -14.76
N PHE A 98 -2.09 10.81 -14.69
CA PHE A 98 -2.82 9.89 -15.56
C PHE A 98 -3.46 10.67 -16.70
N VAL A 99 -3.21 10.21 -17.91
CA VAL A 99 -3.74 10.77 -19.15
C VAL A 99 -4.31 9.68 -20.03
N SER A 100 -5.23 10.03 -20.92
CA SER A 100 -5.84 9.10 -21.85
C SER A 100 -5.87 9.65 -23.27
N THR A 101 -5.87 8.77 -24.27
CA THR A 101 -6.10 9.13 -25.66
C THR A 101 -6.87 8.05 -26.41
N ARG A 102 -7.61 8.46 -27.44
CA ARG A 102 -8.22 7.61 -28.46
C ARG A 102 -7.48 7.68 -29.81
N ARG A 103 -6.37 8.43 -29.87
CA ARG A 103 -5.60 8.75 -31.07
C ARG A 103 -4.14 8.39 -30.86
N TRP A 104 -3.64 7.50 -31.71
CA TRP A 104 -2.24 7.10 -31.77
C TRP A 104 -1.93 6.53 -33.17
N SER A 105 -0.65 6.32 -33.43
CA SER A 105 -0.14 5.61 -34.60
C SER A 105 0.59 4.32 -34.17
N GLY A 106 0.61 3.31 -35.03
CA GLY A 106 1.18 1.99 -34.69
C GLY A 106 0.18 1.05 -34.03
N GLU A 107 0.58 -0.21 -33.88
CA GLU A 107 -0.20 -1.25 -33.18
C GLU A 107 0.45 -1.49 -31.81
N PRO A 108 -0.29 -1.34 -30.69
CA PRO A 108 0.25 -1.57 -29.35
C PRO A 108 0.78 -3.00 -29.19
N SER A 109 2.04 -3.13 -28.76
CA SER A 109 2.66 -4.43 -28.45
C SER A 109 3.71 -4.27 -27.36
N PRO A 110 3.91 -5.25 -26.46
CA PRO A 110 4.88 -5.11 -25.38
C PRO A 110 6.30 -5.13 -25.95
N LEU A 111 7.02 -4.01 -25.86
CA LEU A 111 8.41 -3.90 -26.30
C LEU A 111 9.42 -4.29 -25.22
N GLU A 112 8.97 -4.45 -23.98
CA GLU A 112 9.75 -4.92 -22.85
C GLU A 112 9.28 -6.31 -22.36
N PRO A 113 9.54 -7.40 -23.10
CA PRO A 113 8.95 -8.71 -22.82
C PRO A 113 9.37 -9.32 -21.48
N GLY A 114 10.45 -8.82 -20.86
CA GLY A 114 10.88 -9.23 -19.52
C GLY A 114 10.16 -8.52 -18.38
N LYS A 115 9.32 -7.53 -18.69
CA LYS A 115 8.57 -6.69 -17.74
C LYS A 115 7.04 -6.85 -17.84
N VAL A 116 6.56 -7.53 -18.89
CA VAL A 116 5.14 -7.69 -19.22
C VAL A 116 4.81 -9.15 -19.47
N ALA A 117 3.93 -9.73 -18.67
CA ALA A 117 3.46 -11.10 -18.86
C ALA A 117 2.31 -11.19 -19.87
N GLU A 118 1.45 -10.18 -19.92
CA GLU A 118 0.28 -10.12 -20.80
C GLU A 118 -0.03 -8.66 -21.13
N LEU A 119 -0.46 -8.39 -22.36
CA LEU A 119 -1.01 -7.10 -22.79
C LEU A 119 -2.43 -7.35 -23.30
N ARG A 120 -3.42 -6.66 -22.73
CA ARG A 120 -4.84 -6.98 -22.99
C ARG A 120 -5.74 -5.75 -22.93
N TRP A 121 -6.74 -5.74 -23.81
CA TRP A 121 -7.86 -4.80 -23.75
C TRP A 121 -8.91 -5.29 -22.75
N TRP A 122 -9.27 -4.43 -21.81
CA TRP A 122 -10.27 -4.68 -20.79
C TRP A 122 -11.44 -3.71 -20.94
N PRO A 123 -12.70 -4.17 -20.96
CA PRO A 123 -13.85 -3.28 -20.87
C PRO A 123 -13.77 -2.46 -19.58
N LEU A 124 -14.00 -1.14 -19.66
CA LEU A 124 -14.02 -0.28 -18.47
C LEU A 124 -15.08 -0.72 -17.45
N THR A 125 -16.13 -1.40 -17.90
CA THR A 125 -17.20 -1.99 -17.08
C THR A 125 -16.80 -3.31 -16.40
N ALA A 126 -15.68 -3.91 -16.77
CA ALA A 126 -15.24 -5.24 -16.32
C ALA A 126 -13.73 -5.31 -16.11
N LEU A 127 -13.16 -4.25 -15.51
CA LEU A 127 -11.74 -4.19 -15.14
C LEU A 127 -11.37 -5.33 -14.17
N PRO A 128 -10.13 -5.84 -14.23
CA PRO A 128 -9.67 -6.89 -13.32
C PRO A 128 -9.61 -6.40 -11.87
N ASP A 129 -9.71 -7.33 -10.92
CA ASP A 129 -9.67 -7.01 -9.48
C ASP A 129 -8.25 -6.63 -9.01
N ASP A 130 -7.24 -7.24 -9.61
CA ASP A 130 -5.82 -7.16 -9.27
C ASP A 130 -5.09 -6.02 -10.02
N VAL A 131 -5.73 -4.86 -10.12
CA VAL A 131 -5.09 -3.65 -10.64
C VAL A 131 -4.18 -3.03 -9.55
N VAL A 132 -3.08 -2.39 -9.97
CA VAL A 132 -2.22 -1.60 -9.10
C VAL A 132 -3.06 -0.50 -8.40
N PRO A 133 -3.01 -0.35 -7.05
CA PRO A 133 -4.00 0.45 -6.32
C PRO A 133 -4.17 1.90 -6.76
N HIS A 134 -3.07 2.64 -6.96
CA HIS A 134 -3.14 4.05 -7.38
C HIS A 134 -3.60 4.20 -8.83
N GLU A 135 -3.31 3.20 -9.65
CA GLU A 135 -3.77 3.13 -11.05
C GLU A 135 -5.26 2.78 -11.12
N ARG A 136 -5.74 1.89 -10.24
CA ARG A 136 -7.17 1.58 -10.09
C ARG A 136 -7.98 2.84 -9.78
N ALA A 137 -7.47 3.70 -8.90
CA ALA A 137 -8.12 4.96 -8.54
C ALA A 137 -8.24 5.91 -9.75
N ALA A 138 -7.24 5.95 -10.63
CA ALA A 138 -7.32 6.71 -11.88
C ALA A 138 -8.26 6.07 -12.91
N LEU A 139 -8.26 4.74 -13.05
CA LEU A 139 -9.21 4.02 -13.90
C LEU A 139 -10.66 4.21 -13.43
N ASP A 140 -10.92 4.30 -12.12
CA ASP A 140 -12.25 4.64 -11.58
C ASP A 140 -12.75 6.00 -12.05
N VAL A 141 -11.84 6.98 -12.21
CA VAL A 141 -12.18 8.28 -12.78
C VAL A 141 -12.53 8.13 -14.26
N LEU A 142 -11.77 7.34 -15.03
CA LEU A 142 -12.10 7.02 -16.42
C LEU A 142 -13.46 6.34 -16.56
N VAL A 143 -13.77 5.36 -15.70
CA VAL A 143 -15.07 4.67 -15.70
C VAL A 143 -16.21 5.68 -15.53
N ARG A 144 -16.09 6.63 -14.60
CA ARG A 144 -17.13 7.66 -14.37
C ARG A 144 -17.31 8.63 -15.54
N ARG A 145 -16.28 8.80 -16.38
CA ARG A 145 -16.29 9.72 -17.53
C ARG A 145 -16.77 9.04 -18.81
N GLU A 146 -16.36 7.81 -19.05
CA GLU A 146 -16.55 7.10 -20.32
C GLU A 146 -17.76 6.15 -20.30
N VAL A 147 -18.21 5.68 -19.13
CA VAL A 147 -19.32 4.70 -19.02
C VAL A 147 -20.65 5.42 -18.76
N PRO A 148 -21.63 5.33 -19.69
CA PRO A 148 -22.94 5.92 -19.49
C PRO A 148 -23.64 5.39 -18.23
N GLY A 149 -24.20 6.30 -17.41
CA GLY A 149 -24.93 5.94 -16.20
C GLY A 149 -24.06 5.57 -14.99
N ALA A 150 -22.73 5.56 -15.13
CA ALA A 150 -21.85 5.64 -13.97
C ALA A 150 -22.12 6.97 -13.24
N ALA A 151 -22.00 6.99 -11.91
CA ALA A 151 -22.24 8.20 -11.12
C ALA A 151 -21.44 9.37 -11.71
N ALA A 152 -22.14 10.36 -12.26
CA ALA A 152 -21.53 11.44 -13.03
C ALA A 152 -20.45 12.12 -12.18
N GLY A 153 -19.20 11.92 -12.58
CA GLY A 153 -18.06 12.65 -12.01
C GLY A 153 -18.04 14.08 -12.56
N ASP A 154 -17.45 15.00 -11.81
CA ASP A 154 -17.11 16.31 -12.34
C ASP A 154 -16.19 16.13 -13.57
N ALA A 155 -16.48 16.87 -14.64
CA ALA A 155 -15.66 16.88 -15.86
C ALA A 155 -14.36 17.67 -15.68
N GLY A 156 -14.20 18.34 -14.53
CA GLY A 156 -12.99 19.06 -14.14
C GLY A 156 -11.77 18.16 -13.87
N PRO A 157 -10.59 18.78 -13.71
CA PRO A 157 -9.37 18.06 -13.34
C PRO A 157 -9.53 17.41 -11.96
N THR A 158 -9.24 16.11 -11.88
CA THR A 158 -9.35 15.33 -10.63
C THR A 158 -7.99 15.23 -9.94
N LEU A 159 -7.92 15.67 -8.68
CA LEU A 159 -6.79 15.40 -7.79
C LEU A 159 -7.20 14.36 -6.74
N LEU A 160 -6.45 13.26 -6.66
CA LEU A 160 -6.63 12.20 -5.68
C LEU A 160 -5.43 12.18 -4.73
N THR A 161 -5.68 11.86 -3.46
CA THR A 161 -4.64 11.64 -2.45
C THR A 161 -4.75 10.23 -1.91
N LEU A 162 -3.64 9.49 -1.85
CA LEU A 162 -3.61 8.11 -1.34
C LEU A 162 -2.47 7.90 -0.34
N GLY A 163 -2.77 7.21 0.76
CA GLY A 163 -1.79 6.80 1.77
C GLY A 163 -1.46 7.86 2.83
N PHE A 164 -2.08 9.04 2.76
CA PHE A 164 -1.89 10.13 3.73
C PHE A 164 -2.66 9.92 5.04
N ASP A 165 -3.70 9.09 5.02
CA ASP A 165 -4.48 8.70 6.20
C ASP A 165 -4.16 7.25 6.63
N GLN A 166 -3.05 6.69 6.15
CA GLN A 166 -2.55 5.37 6.56
C GLN A 166 -1.95 5.43 7.98
N ARG A 167 -2.46 4.60 8.89
CA ARG A 167 -1.93 4.43 10.24
C ARG A 167 -1.37 3.03 10.46
N LEU A 168 -0.14 2.98 10.97
CA LEU A 168 0.51 1.73 11.37
C LEU A 168 0.36 1.49 12.87
N THR A 169 -0.25 0.35 13.20
CA THR A 169 -0.40 -0.15 14.57
C THR A 169 0.26 -1.52 14.69
N LEU A 170 1.29 -1.65 15.53
CA LEU A 170 1.95 -2.93 15.78
C LEU A 170 1.20 -3.68 16.88
N VAL A 171 0.88 -4.95 16.66
CA VAL A 171 0.15 -5.78 17.64
C VAL A 171 0.96 -7.03 17.96
N ALA A 172 1.49 -7.15 19.17
CA ALA A 172 2.39 -8.24 19.55
C ALA A 172 2.16 -8.74 20.99
N ALA A 173 2.32 -10.04 21.21
CA ALA A 173 2.50 -10.62 22.54
C ALA A 173 3.99 -10.81 22.82
N VAL A 174 4.49 -10.29 23.94
CA VAL A 174 5.92 -10.16 24.23
C VAL A 174 6.22 -10.73 25.62
N GLY A 175 7.13 -11.70 25.68
CA GLY A 175 7.60 -12.27 26.94
C GLY A 175 8.43 -11.28 27.76
N THR A 176 8.63 -11.57 29.04
CA THR A 176 9.45 -10.73 29.94
C THR A 176 10.89 -10.56 29.48
N ASN A 177 11.38 -11.51 28.66
CA ASN A 177 12.69 -11.46 28.03
C ASN A 177 12.67 -10.84 26.61
N GLY A 178 11.56 -10.24 26.16
CA GLY A 178 11.40 -9.62 24.83
C GLY A 178 11.16 -10.61 23.68
N VAL A 179 11.10 -11.92 23.96
CA VAL A 179 10.88 -12.95 22.94
C VAL A 179 9.42 -12.98 22.50
N ILE A 180 9.20 -13.15 21.20
CA ILE A 180 7.86 -13.31 20.59
C ILE A 180 7.71 -14.69 19.91
N GLY A 181 8.77 -15.49 19.90
CA GLY A 181 8.77 -16.85 19.37
C GLY A 181 10.15 -17.30 18.89
N ASP A 182 10.16 -18.48 18.26
CA ASP A 182 11.37 -19.12 17.72
C ASP A 182 11.51 -18.95 16.19
N GLY A 183 10.57 -18.25 15.55
CA GLY A 183 10.52 -18.05 14.10
C GLY A 183 9.67 -19.08 13.35
N ALA A 184 9.22 -20.14 14.02
CA ALA A 184 8.34 -21.15 13.45
C ALA A 184 6.95 -21.18 14.12
N ARG A 185 6.88 -20.95 15.44
CA ARG A 185 5.62 -20.97 16.20
C ARG A 185 5.60 -19.94 17.33
N MET A 186 4.38 -19.60 17.76
CA MET A 186 4.17 -18.90 19.02
C MET A 186 4.57 -19.82 20.19
N PRO A 187 5.34 -19.33 21.17
CA PRO A 187 5.88 -20.17 22.24
C PRO A 187 4.86 -20.49 23.35
N TRP A 188 3.66 -19.92 23.26
CA TRP A 188 2.58 -20.09 24.22
C TRP A 188 1.21 -20.20 23.53
N HIS A 189 0.22 -20.70 24.28
CA HIS A 189 -1.18 -20.68 23.88
C HIS A 189 -1.97 -19.84 24.88
N LEU A 190 -2.32 -18.61 24.49
CA LEU A 190 -2.99 -17.63 25.34
C LEU A 190 -4.36 -17.27 24.74
N PRO A 191 -5.45 -17.97 25.13
CA PRO A 191 -6.79 -17.73 24.56
C PRO A 191 -7.29 -16.29 24.75
N GLU A 192 -6.92 -15.63 25.85
CA GLU A 192 -7.33 -14.25 26.15
C GLU A 192 -6.67 -13.25 25.19
N ASP A 193 -5.39 -13.45 24.89
CA ASP A 193 -4.66 -12.66 23.88
C ASP A 193 -5.23 -12.88 22.48
N LEU A 194 -5.56 -14.13 22.10
CA LEU A 194 -6.19 -14.42 20.81
C LEU A 194 -7.56 -13.72 20.65
N ARG A 195 -8.34 -13.62 21.74
CA ARG A 195 -9.61 -12.86 21.74
C ARG A 195 -9.38 -11.36 21.61
N PHE A 196 -8.39 -10.83 22.33
CA PHE A 196 -7.96 -9.43 22.19
C PHE A 196 -7.54 -9.14 20.75
N PHE A 197 -6.58 -9.90 20.21
CA PHE A 197 -6.09 -9.78 18.84
C PHE A 197 -7.21 -9.79 17.81
N ARG A 198 -8.16 -10.75 17.92
CA ARG A 198 -9.30 -10.83 17.01
C ARG A 198 -10.17 -9.58 17.09
N ARG A 199 -10.55 -9.15 18.31
CA ARG A 199 -11.41 -7.97 18.50
C ARG A 199 -10.75 -6.72 17.94
N THR A 200 -9.48 -6.53 18.25
CA THR A 200 -8.69 -5.35 17.85
C THR A 200 -8.52 -5.25 16.34
N THR A 201 -8.25 -6.36 15.66
CA THR A 201 -7.87 -6.34 14.24
C THR A 201 -9.04 -6.51 13.27
N THR A 202 -10.25 -6.82 13.74
CA THR A 202 -11.41 -7.08 12.88
C THR A 202 -11.77 -5.86 12.03
N GLY A 203 -12.03 -6.07 10.74
CA GLY A 203 -12.34 -4.99 9.79
C GLY A 203 -11.12 -4.23 9.27
N GLY A 204 -9.93 -4.45 9.83
CA GLY A 204 -8.68 -3.85 9.37
C GLY A 204 -7.88 -4.73 8.41
N THR A 205 -6.70 -4.21 8.06
CA THR A 205 -5.71 -4.91 7.22
C THR A 205 -4.60 -5.49 8.09
N LEU A 206 -4.37 -6.79 8.00
CA LEU A 206 -3.23 -7.47 8.63
C LEU A 206 -2.03 -7.44 7.69
N LEU A 207 -0.92 -6.91 8.18
CA LEU A 207 0.37 -6.96 7.50
C LEU A 207 1.30 -7.91 8.24
N MET A 208 1.79 -8.94 7.55
CA MET A 208 2.69 -9.93 8.14
C MET A 208 3.75 -10.45 7.18
N GLY A 209 4.83 -11.02 7.72
CA GLY A 209 5.81 -11.76 6.92
C GLY A 209 5.41 -13.22 6.70
N ARG A 210 6.03 -13.88 5.71
CA ARG A 210 5.78 -15.32 5.39
C ARG A 210 5.87 -16.24 6.61
N GLY A 211 6.87 -16.07 7.48
CA GLY A 211 7.01 -16.92 8.68
C GLY A 211 5.80 -16.85 9.62
N THR A 212 5.24 -15.66 9.81
CA THR A 212 4.01 -15.46 10.60
C THR A 212 2.80 -16.08 9.91
N TRP A 213 2.68 -15.90 8.60
CA TRP A 213 1.63 -16.57 7.82
C TRP A 213 1.68 -18.09 8.00
N ASP A 214 2.85 -18.72 7.85
CA ASP A 214 2.99 -20.17 7.96
C ASP A 214 2.65 -20.69 9.37
N SER A 215 2.93 -19.90 10.41
CA SER A 215 2.52 -20.23 11.78
C SER A 215 1.00 -20.14 11.97
N ILE A 216 0.31 -19.23 11.28
CA ILE A 216 -1.16 -19.07 11.35
C ILE A 216 -1.87 -20.09 10.44
N GLY A 217 -1.30 -20.35 9.27
CA GLY A 217 -1.73 -21.33 8.27
C GLY A 217 -2.87 -20.90 7.35
N ARG A 218 -3.48 -19.72 7.56
CA ARG A 218 -4.62 -19.24 6.75
C ARG A 218 -4.91 -17.75 6.94
N ALA A 219 -5.66 -17.19 6.00
CA ALA A 219 -6.27 -15.88 6.15
C ALA A 219 -7.28 -15.88 7.30
N LEU A 220 -7.31 -14.78 8.06
CA LEU A 220 -8.17 -14.67 9.23
C LEU A 220 -9.52 -14.01 8.83
N PRO A 221 -10.69 -14.66 9.05
CA PRO A 221 -11.97 -14.16 8.53
C PRO A 221 -12.31 -12.72 8.95
N GLY A 222 -12.90 -11.93 8.06
CA GLY A 222 -13.27 -10.53 8.35
C GLY A 222 -12.09 -9.57 8.46
N ARG A 223 -10.92 -9.96 7.96
CA ARG A 223 -9.70 -9.16 7.88
C ARG A 223 -9.06 -9.35 6.52
N ARG A 224 -8.64 -8.24 5.91
CA ARG A 224 -7.76 -8.27 4.74
C ARG A 224 -6.37 -8.71 5.20
N THR A 225 -5.68 -9.55 4.44
CA THR A 225 -4.35 -10.06 4.82
C THR A 225 -3.35 -9.82 3.70
N ILE A 226 -2.26 -9.13 4.03
CA ILE A 226 -1.12 -8.88 3.13
C ILE A 226 0.11 -9.58 3.71
N VAL A 227 0.76 -10.41 2.89
CA VAL A 227 1.93 -11.20 3.28
C VAL A 227 3.14 -10.74 2.49
N ILE A 228 4.18 -10.31 3.20
CA ILE A 228 5.48 -9.98 2.63
C ILE A 228 6.32 -11.27 2.47
N THR A 229 6.78 -11.52 1.24
CA THR A 229 7.64 -12.67 0.93
C THR A 229 8.63 -12.34 -0.20
N ARG A 230 9.84 -12.90 -0.10
CA ARG A 230 10.84 -12.85 -1.19
C ARG A 230 10.59 -13.90 -2.27
N GLN A 231 9.72 -14.88 -2.02
CA GLN A 231 9.41 -15.95 -2.96
C GLN A 231 8.35 -15.46 -3.95
N ARG A 232 8.76 -15.10 -5.17
CA ARG A 232 7.88 -14.53 -6.20
C ARG A 232 6.77 -15.46 -6.67
N SER A 233 6.98 -16.78 -6.61
CA SER A 233 5.98 -17.78 -6.98
C SER A 233 5.01 -18.13 -5.85
N TRP A 234 5.20 -17.54 -4.66
CA TRP A 234 4.37 -17.86 -3.52
C TRP A 234 3.02 -17.15 -3.63
N ALA A 235 1.94 -17.91 -3.44
CA ALA A 235 0.59 -17.40 -3.33
C ALA A 235 -0.16 -18.23 -2.29
N ALA A 236 -1.14 -17.61 -1.62
CA ALA A 236 -2.00 -18.31 -0.69
C ALA A 236 -3.44 -17.78 -0.76
N PRO A 237 -4.46 -18.67 -0.72
CA PRO A 237 -5.85 -18.24 -0.75
C PRO A 237 -6.19 -17.26 0.38
N GLY A 238 -6.81 -16.14 0.02
CA GLY A 238 -7.22 -15.09 0.95
C GLY A 238 -6.08 -14.18 1.45
N ALA A 239 -4.88 -14.32 0.89
CA ALA A 239 -3.77 -13.38 1.10
C ALA A 239 -3.43 -12.64 -0.18
N GLU A 240 -3.19 -11.34 -0.05
CA GLU A 240 -2.47 -10.57 -1.04
C GLU A 240 -0.97 -10.68 -0.77
N VAL A 241 -0.21 -10.78 -1.86
CA VAL A 241 1.25 -10.96 -1.78
C VAL A 241 1.91 -9.63 -2.08
N ALA A 242 2.94 -9.30 -1.28
CA ALA A 242 3.85 -8.21 -1.54
C ALA A 242 5.30 -8.70 -1.42
N HIS A 243 6.21 -8.07 -2.15
CA HIS A 243 7.63 -8.43 -2.19
C HIS A 243 8.52 -7.40 -1.50
N SER A 244 7.95 -6.27 -1.07
CA SER A 244 8.61 -5.31 -0.18
C SER A 244 7.60 -4.72 0.83
N LEU A 245 8.12 -3.97 1.81
CA LEU A 245 7.29 -3.26 2.77
C LEU A 245 6.50 -2.13 2.13
N GLU A 246 7.14 -1.37 1.23
CA GLU A 246 6.53 -0.28 0.47
C GLU A 246 5.37 -0.80 -0.38
N GLU A 247 5.60 -1.90 -1.11
CA GLU A 247 4.56 -2.54 -1.89
C GLU A 247 3.39 -2.97 -1.00
N ALA A 248 3.67 -3.61 0.13
CA ALA A 248 2.63 -4.05 1.05
C ALA A 248 1.80 -2.89 1.62
N LEU A 249 2.43 -1.75 1.89
CA LEU A 249 1.75 -0.56 2.39
C LEU A 249 0.98 0.17 1.28
N ALA A 250 1.50 0.21 0.06
CA ALA A 250 0.77 0.73 -1.09
C ALA A 250 -0.47 -0.12 -1.39
N LEU A 251 -0.37 -1.45 -1.23
CA LEU A 251 -1.52 -2.35 -1.29
C LEU A 251 -2.52 -2.08 -0.17
N ALA A 252 -2.05 -1.90 1.06
CA ALA A 252 -2.89 -1.68 2.21
C ALA A 252 -3.75 -0.42 2.06
N GLY A 253 -3.20 0.65 1.50
CA GLY A 253 -3.88 1.93 1.30
C GLY A 253 -4.16 2.66 2.61
N ASP A 254 -5.08 3.63 2.57
CA ASP A 254 -5.49 4.41 3.74
C ASP A 254 -6.24 3.58 4.79
N GLY A 255 -6.27 4.09 6.02
CA GLY A 255 -6.89 3.43 7.16
C GLY A 255 -5.89 2.69 8.06
N GLU A 256 -6.39 1.78 8.89
CA GLU A 256 -5.56 1.13 9.91
C GLU A 256 -4.94 -0.18 9.38
N VAL A 257 -3.60 -0.20 9.42
CA VAL A 257 -2.77 -1.35 9.05
C VAL A 257 -2.16 -1.93 10.32
N PHE A 258 -2.62 -3.13 10.67
CA PHE A 258 -2.12 -3.88 11.82
C PHE A 258 -0.90 -4.70 11.42
N VAL A 259 0.28 -4.27 11.86
CA VAL A 259 1.49 -5.06 11.70
C VAL A 259 1.51 -6.14 12.78
N VAL A 260 1.44 -7.40 12.36
CA VAL A 260 1.30 -8.55 13.27
C VAL A 260 2.52 -9.49 13.22
N GLY A 261 3.64 -8.96 12.70
CA GLY A 261 4.96 -9.57 12.76
C GLY A 261 5.38 -10.31 11.50
N GLY A 262 6.47 -11.07 11.50
CA GLY A 262 7.33 -11.40 12.64
C GLY A 262 8.38 -10.34 12.94
N GLY A 263 9.47 -10.74 13.61
CA GLY A 263 10.54 -9.84 14.07
C GLY A 263 11.12 -8.94 12.96
N GLU A 264 11.32 -9.47 11.76
CA GLU A 264 11.85 -8.68 10.63
C GLU A 264 10.88 -7.57 10.19
N VAL A 265 9.57 -7.84 10.17
CA VAL A 265 8.55 -6.84 9.79
C VAL A 265 8.39 -5.82 10.91
N TYR A 266 8.40 -6.24 12.18
CA TYR A 266 8.40 -5.31 13.31
C TYR A 266 9.60 -4.37 13.28
N ALA A 267 10.81 -4.89 13.04
CA ALA A 267 12.01 -4.07 12.97
C ALA A 267 11.94 -3.02 11.85
N GLN A 268 11.37 -3.35 10.69
CA GLN A 268 11.24 -2.40 9.58
C GLN A 268 10.11 -1.37 9.77
N THR A 269 9.18 -1.60 10.69
CA THR A 269 7.96 -0.78 10.84
C THR A 269 7.90 0.01 12.13
N ILE A 270 8.65 -0.38 13.17
CA ILE A 270 8.54 0.25 14.49
C ILE A 270 8.86 1.74 14.44
N ASP A 271 9.75 2.23 13.58
CA ASP A 271 10.08 3.66 13.49
C ASP A 271 9.03 4.49 12.73
N HIS A 272 8.11 3.82 12.04
CA HIS A 272 7.02 4.43 11.26
C HIS A 272 5.64 4.26 11.92
N ALA A 273 5.56 3.41 12.95
CA ALA A 273 4.33 3.12 13.66
C ALA A 273 3.78 4.32 14.44
N SER A 274 2.47 4.50 14.47
CA SER A 274 1.80 5.49 15.31
C SER A 274 1.45 4.94 16.70
N ARG A 275 1.20 3.63 16.78
CA ARG A 275 0.70 2.95 17.98
C ARG A 275 1.30 1.56 18.13
N LEU A 276 1.53 1.14 19.37
CA LEU A 276 1.81 -0.26 19.72
C LEU A 276 0.69 -0.77 20.63
N LEU A 277 0.22 -1.98 20.36
CA LEU A 277 -0.71 -2.75 21.20
C LEU A 277 0.03 -4.00 21.64
N VAL A 278 0.57 -3.95 22.87
CA VAL A 278 1.47 -4.95 23.39
C VAL A 278 0.79 -5.75 24.48
N THR A 279 0.71 -7.07 24.30
CA THR A 279 0.36 -8.00 25.37
C THR A 279 1.63 -8.37 26.11
N GLU A 280 1.78 -7.94 27.36
CA GLU A 280 2.89 -8.34 28.23
C GLU A 280 2.63 -9.74 28.78
N VAL A 281 3.52 -10.68 28.46
CA VAL A 281 3.42 -12.08 28.88
C VAL A 281 4.44 -12.37 29.98
N GLY A 282 4.00 -12.93 31.09
CA GLY A 282 4.82 -13.23 32.28
C GLY A 282 5.83 -14.37 32.11
N LEU A 283 5.92 -14.93 30.90
CA LEU A 283 6.81 -16.03 30.53
C LEU A 283 8.08 -15.52 29.86
N ALA A 284 9.17 -16.27 30.00
CA ALA A 284 10.46 -16.02 29.35
C ALA A 284 10.87 -17.21 28.48
N PRO A 285 10.18 -17.47 27.35
CA PRO A 285 10.46 -18.65 26.54
C PRO A 285 11.83 -18.56 25.86
N PRO A 286 12.44 -19.72 25.52
CA PRO A 286 13.60 -19.73 24.63
C PRO A 286 13.16 -19.30 23.22
N GLY A 287 14.03 -18.59 22.50
CA GLY A 287 13.74 -18.15 21.14
C GLY A 287 14.68 -17.05 20.66
N GLY A 288 14.89 -17.01 19.34
CA GLY A 288 15.71 -15.98 18.69
C GLY A 288 14.91 -14.76 18.20
N THR A 289 13.59 -14.89 18.06
CA THR A 289 12.77 -13.81 17.49
C THR A 289 12.27 -12.91 18.62
N ARG A 290 12.64 -11.63 18.56
CA ARG A 290 12.33 -10.62 19.57
C ARG A 290 11.49 -9.49 19.00
N PHE A 291 10.68 -8.90 19.85
CA PHE A 291 10.06 -7.60 19.54
C PHE A 291 11.14 -6.51 19.65
N PRO A 292 11.09 -5.44 18.83
CA PRO A 292 12.02 -4.34 18.98
C PRO A 292 11.85 -3.63 20.34
N GLU A 293 12.92 -2.98 20.82
CA GLU A 293 12.89 -2.27 22.10
C GLU A 293 11.89 -1.09 22.06
N ILE A 294 11.07 -0.98 23.10
CA ILE A 294 10.13 0.13 23.28
C ILE A 294 10.88 1.23 24.03
N ASP A 295 11.58 2.10 23.29
CA ASP A 295 12.31 3.23 23.88
C ASP A 295 11.34 4.24 24.52
N PRO A 296 11.40 4.49 25.84
CA PRO A 296 10.51 5.41 26.53
C PRO A 296 10.69 6.89 26.11
N ARG A 297 11.77 7.23 25.38
CA ARG A 297 11.94 8.55 24.76
C ARG A 297 11.08 8.71 23.51
N VAL A 298 10.73 7.60 22.85
CA VAL A 298 9.94 7.56 21.63
C VAL A 298 8.49 7.19 21.95
N TRP A 299 8.27 6.27 22.88
CA TRP A 299 6.96 5.69 23.18
C TRP A 299 6.46 6.07 24.56
N ARG A 300 5.19 6.45 24.63
CA ARG A 300 4.50 6.74 25.89
C ARG A 300 3.37 5.74 26.10
N GLU A 301 3.37 5.08 27.26
CA GLU A 301 2.22 4.28 27.70
C GLU A 301 1.03 5.22 27.92
N VAL A 302 -0.08 4.98 27.21
CA VAL A 302 -1.30 5.78 27.29
C VAL A 302 -2.48 5.02 27.89
N ALA A 303 -2.43 3.69 27.88
CA ALA A 303 -3.43 2.86 28.53
C ALA A 303 -2.86 1.49 28.92
N ARG A 304 -3.40 0.92 30.00
CA ARG A 304 -3.10 -0.43 30.45
C ARG A 304 -4.36 -1.10 30.96
N VAL A 305 -4.60 -2.32 30.50
CA VAL A 305 -5.65 -3.21 31.01
C VAL A 305 -4.97 -4.39 31.68
N PRO A 306 -5.15 -4.60 32.99
CA PRO A 306 -4.57 -5.76 33.69
C PRO A 306 -5.07 -7.08 33.11
N GLY A 307 -4.17 -8.04 32.96
CA GLY A 307 -4.47 -9.41 32.54
C GLY A 307 -4.64 -10.38 33.71
N SER A 308 -4.68 -11.67 33.39
CA SER A 308 -4.70 -12.75 34.39
C SER A 308 -3.82 -13.92 33.95
N GLY A 309 -3.31 -14.68 34.93
CA GLY A 309 -2.42 -15.82 34.69
C GLY A 309 -1.12 -15.38 34.01
N ASP A 310 -0.81 -15.97 32.85
CA ASP A 310 0.41 -15.67 32.09
C ASP A 310 0.34 -14.33 31.34
N VAL A 311 -0.85 -13.74 31.16
CA VAL A 311 -1.00 -12.40 30.58
C VAL A 311 -0.94 -11.38 31.71
N LEU A 312 0.12 -10.59 31.76
CA LEU A 312 0.29 -9.54 32.78
C LEU A 312 -0.60 -8.32 32.47
N GLY A 313 -0.76 -7.99 31.20
CA GLY A 313 -1.68 -6.96 30.76
C GLY A 313 -1.58 -6.62 29.28
N TRP A 314 -2.55 -5.85 28.80
CA TRP A 314 -2.58 -5.25 27.48
C TRP A 314 -2.24 -3.77 27.59
N VAL A 315 -1.17 -3.36 26.94
CA VAL A 315 -0.59 -2.03 27.05
C VAL A 315 -0.65 -1.33 25.71
N THR A 316 -1.20 -0.12 25.71
CA THR A 316 -1.26 0.74 24.53
C THR A 316 -0.17 1.80 24.66
N TRP A 317 0.68 1.86 23.65
CA TRP A 317 1.72 2.88 23.51
C TRP A 317 1.40 3.77 22.32
N GLU A 318 1.62 5.06 22.49
CA GLU A 318 1.57 6.02 21.38
C GLU A 318 2.94 6.67 21.20
N ARG A 319 3.28 6.96 19.93
CA ARG A 319 4.52 7.66 19.62
C ARG A 319 4.45 9.07 20.16
N SER A 320 5.46 9.47 20.92
CA SER A 320 5.63 10.82 21.43
C SER A 320 5.90 11.80 20.27
N ALA A 321 5.27 12.97 20.31
CA ALA A 321 5.47 14.01 19.29
C ALA A 321 6.95 14.44 19.14
N ALA A 322 7.75 14.35 20.20
CA ALA A 322 9.20 14.62 20.18
C ALA A 322 10.02 13.58 19.39
N GLY A 323 9.47 12.39 19.15
CA GLY A 323 10.07 11.34 18.32
C GLY A 323 9.61 11.37 16.86
N MET A 324 8.69 12.27 16.51
CA MET A 324 8.37 12.56 15.10
C MET A 324 9.38 13.57 14.59
N GLY A 325 10.49 13.09 14.03
CA GLY A 325 11.46 13.97 13.37
C GLY A 325 10.76 14.83 12.31
N GLY A 326 10.52 16.11 12.62
CA GLY A 326 10.26 17.18 11.65
C GLY A 326 8.88 17.25 10.98
N TRP A 327 7.90 16.42 11.32
CA TRP A 327 6.56 16.50 10.70
C TRP A 327 5.52 17.06 11.69
N PRO A 328 4.75 18.10 11.32
CA PRO A 328 3.76 18.66 12.22
C PRO A 328 2.67 17.63 12.50
N THR A 329 2.44 17.34 13.79
CA THR A 329 1.22 16.68 14.26
C THR A 329 0.02 17.41 13.66
N ARG A 330 -0.92 16.70 13.04
CA ARG A 330 -2.29 17.22 12.85
C ARG A 330 -2.80 17.63 14.23
N SER A 331 -2.83 18.93 14.51
CA SER A 331 -3.64 19.45 15.61
C SER A 331 -5.09 19.24 15.22
N ASP A 332 -5.85 18.56 16.06
CA ASP A 332 -7.30 18.52 15.94
C ASP A 332 -7.81 19.95 15.87
N ALA A 333 -8.28 20.35 14.68
CA ALA A 333 -8.87 21.65 14.45
C ALA A 333 -10.24 21.65 15.12
N ASP A 334 -10.21 22.15 16.34
CA ASP A 334 -11.31 22.60 17.18
C ASP A 334 -12.50 23.10 16.33
N HIS A 335 -13.57 22.31 16.32
CA HIS A 335 -14.89 22.77 15.92
C HIS A 335 -15.48 23.58 17.07
N SER A 336 -14.95 24.79 17.29
CA SER A 336 -15.66 25.82 18.03
C SER A 336 -16.41 26.70 17.02
N THR A 337 -17.63 26.28 16.70
CA THR A 337 -18.63 27.18 16.12
C THR A 337 -18.91 28.28 17.13
N GLY A 338 -18.47 29.49 16.80
CA GLY A 338 -18.87 30.72 17.47
C GLY A 338 -20.38 30.92 17.36
N ALA A 339 -20.97 31.33 18.48
CA ALA A 339 -22.25 32.05 18.52
C ALA A 339 -21.96 33.55 18.56
#